data_AF-F1ASW1-F1
#
_entry.id   AF-F1ASW1-F1
#
_cell.length_a   1.000
_cell.length_b   1.000
_cell.length_c   1.000
_cell.angle_alpha   90.00
_cell.angle_beta   90.00
_cell.angle_gamma   90.00
#
_symmetry.space_group_name_H-M   'P 1'
#
loop_
_entity.id
_entity.type
_entity.pdbx_description
1 polymer ?
#
loop_
_entity_poly.entity_id
_entity_poly.type
_entity_poly.pdbx_seq_one_letter_code
_entity_poly.pdbx_strand_id
1 'polypeptide(L)'
;TIGDVTETQAVTSIFGEKGIFIGAVKPYVGHMEGASGLTSVIKAVLSLEHRQIPPNIYFETPHPQSKFLEIEYLCQSSKLTHVVPFQEGKLEVPIDTLPWPEDKEARVSVISFGIGGANAHVILDAFQPRDTILAPRKQPNQILPLSAWGANALINKIEQLQSYIGQHPHKLGDVAFTFGSRRDHLSHRAFVVTDGDTINADAFQRRHLPELQASELVFA
;
A
#
# COMPACT_ATOMS: atom_id res chain seq x y z
N THR A 1 1.91 26.08 -6.00
CA THR A 1 2.61 26.38 -7.28
C THR A 1 1.57 26.78 -8.33
N ILE A 2 1.99 27.36 -9.47
CA ILE A 2 1.06 27.62 -10.60
C ILE A 2 0.43 26.30 -11.11
N GLY A 3 1.21 25.21 -11.07
CA GLY A 3 0.73 23.87 -11.39
C GLY A 3 -0.41 23.44 -10.46
N ASP A 4 -0.28 23.65 -9.16
CA ASP A 4 -1.29 23.25 -8.17
C ASP A 4 -2.65 23.94 -8.43
N VAL A 5 -2.63 25.22 -8.82
CA VAL A 5 -3.85 25.96 -9.17
C VAL A 5 -4.52 25.34 -10.39
N THR A 6 -3.73 25.04 -11.44
CA THR A 6 -4.23 24.45 -12.69
C THR A 6 -4.79 23.04 -12.46
N GLU A 7 -4.10 22.21 -11.68
CA GLU A 7 -4.55 20.86 -11.31
C GLU A 7 -5.85 20.91 -10.50
N THR A 8 -5.92 21.79 -9.50
CA THR A 8 -7.13 21.96 -8.67
C THR A 8 -8.32 22.44 -9.51
N GLN A 9 -8.12 23.41 -10.40
CA GLN A 9 -9.18 23.87 -11.32
C GLN A 9 -9.67 22.75 -12.24
N ALA A 10 -8.76 21.94 -12.79
CA ALA A 10 -9.14 20.80 -13.62
C ALA A 10 -9.99 19.79 -12.83
N VAL A 11 -9.59 19.44 -11.61
CA VAL A 11 -10.36 18.54 -10.73
C VAL A 11 -11.72 19.14 -10.38
N THR A 12 -11.75 20.41 -9.98
CA THR A 12 -12.98 21.15 -9.64
C THR A 12 -13.96 21.17 -10.81
N SER A 13 -13.49 21.38 -12.05
CA SER A 13 -14.41 21.42 -13.21
C SER A 13 -15.10 20.08 -13.51
N ILE A 14 -14.55 18.96 -13.03
CA ILE A 14 -15.09 17.61 -13.25
C ILE A 14 -15.89 17.12 -12.04
N PHE A 15 -15.37 17.35 -10.83
CA PHE A 15 -15.91 16.78 -9.59
C PHE A 15 -16.59 17.80 -8.68
N GLY A 16 -16.58 19.07 -9.07
CA GLY A 16 -16.98 20.21 -8.23
C GLY A 16 -18.37 20.13 -7.62
N GLU A 17 -19.31 19.50 -8.33
CA GLU A 17 -20.69 19.34 -7.87
C GLU A 17 -20.85 18.18 -6.87
N LYS A 18 -20.02 17.14 -6.98
CA LYS A 18 -20.11 15.90 -6.19
C LYS A 18 -19.30 15.96 -4.90
N GLY A 19 -18.24 16.77 -4.91
CA GLY A 19 -17.24 16.84 -3.86
C GLY A 19 -16.22 15.71 -3.93
N ILE A 20 -14.98 16.02 -3.55
CA ILE A 20 -13.85 15.11 -3.67
C ILE A 20 -12.76 15.45 -2.66
N PHE A 21 -12.17 14.43 -2.06
CA PHE A 21 -10.92 14.58 -1.31
C PHE A 21 -9.73 14.64 -2.26
N ILE A 22 -8.86 15.64 -2.08
CA ILE A 22 -7.61 15.76 -2.84
C ILE A 22 -6.42 15.79 -1.88
N GLY A 23 -5.30 15.22 -2.32
CA GLY A 23 -4.04 15.32 -1.60
C GLY A 23 -2.88 14.76 -2.41
N ALA A 24 -1.67 14.93 -1.90
CA ALA A 24 -0.44 14.50 -2.56
C ALA A 24 0.38 13.57 -1.67
N VAL A 25 1.26 12.77 -2.27
CA VAL A 25 2.31 12.03 -1.53
C VAL A 25 3.60 12.84 -1.38
N LYS A 26 3.79 13.83 -2.27
CA LYS A 26 5.01 14.66 -2.35
C LYS A 26 5.38 15.33 -1.02
N PRO A 27 4.44 15.80 -0.17
CA PRO A 27 4.82 16.36 1.13
C PRO A 27 5.54 15.37 2.06
N TYR A 28 5.28 14.06 1.92
CA TYR A 28 5.88 13.02 2.77
C TYR A 28 7.26 12.58 2.30
N VAL A 29 7.45 12.48 0.99
CA VAL A 29 8.62 11.80 0.41
C VAL A 29 9.40 12.68 -0.57
N GLY A 30 8.94 13.92 -0.78
CA GLY A 30 9.49 14.80 -1.81
C GLY A 30 9.00 14.47 -3.23
N HIS A 31 9.56 15.17 -4.20
CA HIS A 31 9.31 14.92 -5.61
C HIS A 31 10.25 13.82 -6.12
N MET A 32 9.70 12.65 -6.44
CA MET A 32 10.48 11.47 -6.85
C MET A 32 10.73 11.39 -8.35
N GLU A 33 10.58 12.52 -9.06
CA GLU A 33 10.77 12.63 -10.52
C GLU A 33 10.07 11.48 -11.27
N GLY A 34 10.82 10.63 -11.96
CA GLY A 34 10.31 9.48 -12.72
C GLY A 34 9.53 8.46 -11.89
N ALA A 35 9.72 8.41 -10.58
CA ALA A 35 8.97 7.54 -9.66
C ALA A 35 7.76 8.22 -9.00
N SER A 36 7.47 9.50 -9.28
CA SER A 36 6.37 10.25 -8.65
C SER A 36 4.99 9.63 -8.90
N GLY A 37 4.78 9.04 -10.07
CA GLY A 37 3.55 8.31 -10.38
C GLY A 37 3.42 7.05 -9.52
N LEU A 38 4.48 6.25 -9.43
CA LEU A 38 4.51 5.00 -8.68
C LEU A 38 4.30 5.24 -7.18
N THR A 39 4.94 6.25 -6.59
CA THR A 39 4.74 6.58 -5.17
C THR A 39 3.31 7.02 -4.87
N SER A 40 2.65 7.70 -5.83
CA SER A 40 1.24 8.09 -5.71
C SER A 40 0.31 6.86 -5.80
N VAL A 41 0.64 5.88 -6.66
CA VAL A 41 -0.08 4.60 -6.72
C VAL A 41 0.09 3.80 -5.43
N ILE A 42 1.29 3.75 -4.85
CA ILE A 42 1.53 3.06 -3.56
C ILE A 42 0.68 3.70 -2.44
N LYS A 43 0.67 5.03 -2.34
CA LYS A 43 -0.21 5.76 -1.41
C LYS A 43 -1.67 5.35 -1.62
N ALA A 44 -2.15 5.36 -2.87
CA ALA A 44 -3.52 5.01 -3.20
C ALA A 44 -3.88 3.56 -2.80
N VAL A 45 -3.02 2.59 -3.10
CA VAL A 45 -3.23 1.18 -2.73
C VAL A 45 -3.31 1.03 -1.21
N LEU A 46 -2.39 1.63 -0.46
CA LEU A 46 -2.41 1.57 1.01
C LEU A 46 -3.64 2.27 1.59
N SER A 47 -4.07 3.39 1.02
CA SER A 47 -5.32 4.06 1.42
C SER A 47 -6.56 3.18 1.22
N LEU A 48 -6.62 2.46 0.10
CA LEU A 48 -7.72 1.53 -0.19
C LEU A 48 -7.68 0.29 0.72
N GLU A 49 -6.49 -0.27 0.94
CA GLU A 49 -6.26 -1.44 1.79
C GLU A 49 -6.62 -1.16 3.25
N HIS A 50 -6.18 -0.02 3.79
CA HIS A 50 -6.47 0.39 5.17
C HIS A 50 -7.82 1.08 5.33
N ARG A 51 -8.56 1.35 4.25
CA ARG A 51 -9.81 2.13 4.24
C ARG A 51 -9.65 3.47 4.96
N GLN A 52 -8.57 4.17 4.65
CA GLN A 52 -8.21 5.45 5.27
C GLN A 52 -7.68 6.45 4.24
N ILE A 53 -8.05 7.71 4.41
CA ILE A 53 -7.56 8.84 3.62
C ILE A 53 -6.51 9.56 4.47
N PRO A 54 -5.21 9.44 4.14
CA PRO A 54 -4.14 10.06 4.92
C PRO A 54 -4.11 11.58 4.72
N PRO A 55 -3.61 12.33 5.71
CA PRO A 55 -3.57 13.78 5.63
C PRO A 55 -2.60 14.27 4.56
N ASN A 56 -2.82 15.48 4.08
CA ASN A 56 -1.86 16.23 3.28
C ASN A 56 -1.00 17.08 4.23
N ILE A 57 0.12 16.53 4.70
CA ILE A 57 0.96 17.21 5.70
C ILE A 57 1.54 18.53 5.18
N TYR A 58 1.84 19.44 6.10
CA TYR A 58 2.29 20.81 5.84
C TYR A 58 1.29 21.67 5.04
N PHE A 59 0.01 21.28 5.02
CA PHE A 59 -1.06 22.05 4.42
C PHE A 59 -1.84 22.82 5.49
N GLU A 60 -1.66 24.14 5.52
CA GLU A 60 -2.37 25.03 6.45
C GLU A 60 -3.42 25.88 5.71
N THR A 61 -3.01 26.55 4.63
CA THR A 61 -3.88 27.40 3.83
C THR A 61 -3.64 27.18 2.33
N PRO A 62 -4.69 27.22 1.49
CA PRO A 62 -4.56 27.22 0.03
C PRO A 62 -3.72 28.39 -0.48
N HIS A 63 -3.14 28.23 -1.67
CA HIS A 63 -2.26 29.23 -2.28
C HIS A 63 -2.99 30.57 -2.55
N PRO A 64 -2.41 31.74 -2.28
CA PRO A 64 -3.10 33.04 -2.38
C PRO A 64 -3.57 33.45 -3.79
N GLN A 65 -2.92 32.92 -4.84
CA GLN A 65 -3.35 33.16 -6.24
C GLN A 65 -4.54 32.30 -6.66
N SER A 66 -4.98 31.38 -5.81
CA SER A 66 -6.27 30.70 -5.92
C SER A 66 -7.43 31.66 -5.60
N LYS A 67 -7.37 32.92 -6.06
CA LYS A 67 -8.34 34.01 -5.77
C LYS A 67 -9.77 33.74 -6.24
N PHE A 68 -10.00 32.66 -6.99
CA PHE A 68 -11.34 32.10 -7.26
C PHE A 68 -11.91 31.33 -6.07
N LEU A 69 -11.17 31.22 -4.97
CA LEU A 69 -11.55 30.45 -3.79
C LEU A 69 -11.55 31.39 -2.59
N GLU A 70 -12.70 32.00 -2.30
CA GLU A 70 -12.95 32.51 -0.95
C GLU A 70 -12.83 31.32 0.01
N ILE A 71 -12.14 31.51 1.13
CA ILE A 71 -12.01 30.50 2.18
C ILE A 71 -12.81 31.03 3.37
N GLU A 72 -13.96 30.43 3.68
CA GLU A 72 -14.54 30.63 5.01
C GLU A 72 -13.66 29.91 6.02
N TYR A 73 -12.89 30.70 6.77
CA TYR A 73 -12.13 30.25 7.90
C TYR A 73 -13.10 29.85 9.03
N LEU A 74 -13.53 28.58 9.06
CA LEU A 74 -14.29 28.00 10.19
C LEU A 74 -13.42 27.77 11.45
N CYS A 75 -12.36 28.54 11.66
CA CYS A 75 -11.52 28.41 12.87
C CYS A 75 -12.02 29.20 14.08
N GLN A 76 -13.27 29.70 14.08
CA GLN A 76 -13.81 30.47 15.22
C GLN A 76 -14.87 29.74 16.07
N SER A 77 -15.13 28.46 15.85
CA SER A 77 -16.02 27.72 16.73
C SER A 77 -15.59 26.26 16.84
N SER A 78 -14.76 25.94 17.84
CA SER A 78 -14.69 24.69 18.64
C SER A 78 -15.00 23.31 17.98
N LYS A 79 -14.94 23.18 16.67
CA LYS A 79 -15.21 21.99 15.89
C LYS A 79 -13.95 21.71 15.09
N LEU A 80 -13.16 20.71 15.52
CA LEU A 80 -11.98 20.25 14.79
C LEU A 80 -12.41 19.97 13.35
N THR A 81 -12.04 20.85 12.43
CA THR A 81 -12.32 20.65 11.01
C THR A 81 -11.13 19.87 10.48
N HIS A 82 -11.30 18.57 10.26
CA HIS A 82 -10.25 17.66 9.79
C HIS A 82 -9.88 17.84 8.31
N VAL A 83 -10.45 18.86 7.65
CA VAL A 83 -10.32 19.16 6.23
C VAL A 83 -10.23 20.67 6.01
N VAL A 84 -9.64 21.09 4.90
CA VAL A 84 -9.74 22.47 4.41
C VAL A 84 -10.58 22.48 3.13
N PRO A 85 -11.78 23.08 3.13
CA PRO A 85 -12.65 23.14 1.98
C PRO A 85 -12.23 24.25 1.00
N PHE A 86 -12.36 23.96 -0.29
CA PHE A 86 -12.25 24.89 -1.40
C PHE A 86 -13.67 25.29 -1.80
N GLN A 87 -14.08 26.54 -1.56
CA GLN A 87 -15.49 26.94 -1.63
C GLN A 87 -16.12 26.76 -3.03
N GLU A 88 -15.38 27.13 -4.08
CA GLU A 88 -15.74 26.76 -5.45
C GLU A 88 -15.22 25.35 -5.75
N GLY A 89 -16.09 24.34 -5.62
CA GLY A 89 -15.80 22.98 -6.08
C GLY A 89 -15.92 21.84 -5.08
N LYS A 90 -16.48 22.05 -3.88
CA LYS A 90 -16.66 20.99 -2.84
C LYS A 90 -15.41 20.10 -2.66
N LEU A 91 -14.24 20.69 -2.88
CA LEU A 91 -12.97 19.98 -2.86
C LEU A 91 -12.40 20.14 -1.45
N GLU A 92 -11.98 19.02 -0.86
CA GLU A 92 -11.56 18.97 0.53
C GLU A 92 -10.14 18.43 0.61
N VAL A 93 -9.27 19.13 1.34
CA VAL A 93 -7.91 18.67 1.63
C VAL A 93 -7.86 18.11 3.05
N PRO A 94 -7.67 16.81 3.26
CA PRO A 94 -7.55 16.22 4.59
C PRO A 94 -6.31 16.74 5.31
N ILE A 95 -6.46 17.20 6.55
CA ILE A 95 -5.35 17.60 7.43
C ILE A 95 -5.13 16.63 8.60
N ASP A 96 -6.09 15.73 8.83
CA ASP A 96 -5.96 14.54 9.66
C ASP A 96 -6.28 13.26 8.87
N THR A 97 -5.95 12.09 9.42
CA THR A 97 -6.37 10.81 8.83
C THR A 97 -7.88 10.64 8.96
N LEU A 98 -8.57 10.47 7.83
CA LEU A 98 -10.00 10.24 7.79
C LEU A 98 -10.31 8.77 7.50
N PRO A 99 -11.41 8.21 8.06
CA PRO A 99 -11.92 6.94 7.58
C PRO A 99 -12.43 7.09 6.15
N TRP A 100 -12.41 5.99 5.39
CA TRP A 100 -13.06 5.97 4.09
C TRP A 100 -14.60 6.07 4.25
N PRO A 101 -15.30 6.93 3.51
CA PRO A 101 -16.76 7.05 3.64
C PRO A 101 -17.49 5.74 3.31
N GLU A 102 -18.43 5.33 4.18
CA GLU A 102 -19.18 4.07 4.01
C GLU A 102 -20.17 4.10 2.84
N ASP A 103 -20.67 5.29 2.48
CA ASP A 103 -21.64 5.51 1.40
C ASP A 103 -20.98 5.70 0.03
N LYS A 104 -19.65 5.58 -0.05
CA LYS A 104 -18.87 5.77 -1.28
C LYS A 104 -18.08 4.53 -1.64
N GLU A 105 -18.01 4.27 -2.94
CA GLU A 105 -17.07 3.29 -3.48
C GLU A 105 -15.63 3.67 -3.09
N ALA A 106 -14.86 2.68 -2.70
CA ALA A 106 -13.44 2.86 -2.42
C ALA A 106 -12.66 2.93 -3.72
N ARG A 107 -12.55 4.15 -4.24
CA ARG A 107 -11.92 4.47 -5.52
C ARG A 107 -10.97 5.66 -5.37
N VAL A 108 -9.75 5.54 -5.89
CA VAL A 108 -8.76 6.62 -5.96
C VAL A 108 -8.41 6.92 -7.40
N SER A 109 -8.34 8.20 -7.75
CA SER A 109 -7.72 8.68 -8.99
C SER A 109 -6.30 9.15 -8.71
N VAL A 110 -5.33 8.67 -9.48
CA VAL A 110 -3.93 9.09 -9.43
C VAL A 110 -3.57 9.81 -10.72
N ILE A 111 -3.16 11.07 -10.61
CA ILE A 111 -2.79 11.91 -11.76
C ILE A 111 -1.29 12.22 -11.68
N SER A 112 -0.62 12.22 -12.83
CA SER A 112 0.79 12.58 -12.95
C SER A 112 1.03 13.41 -14.22
N PHE A 113 1.66 14.57 -14.05
CA PHE A 113 1.99 15.50 -15.12
C PHE A 113 3.52 15.59 -15.27
N GLY A 114 4.02 15.19 -16.44
CA GLY A 114 5.43 15.32 -16.79
C GLY A 114 5.74 16.70 -17.35
N ILE A 115 6.93 17.24 -17.05
CA ILE A 115 7.36 18.55 -17.55
C ILE A 115 7.41 18.62 -19.09
N GLY A 116 7.60 17.48 -19.76
CA GLY A 116 7.54 17.37 -21.23
C GLY A 116 6.14 17.38 -21.84
N GLY A 117 5.08 17.55 -21.02
CA GLY A 117 3.68 17.59 -21.46
C GLY A 117 2.99 16.22 -21.54
N ALA A 118 3.70 15.13 -21.24
CA ALA A 118 3.12 13.79 -21.14
C ALA A 118 2.37 13.64 -19.81
N ASN A 119 1.10 13.26 -19.88
CA ASN A 119 0.21 13.17 -18.73
C ASN A 119 -0.34 11.75 -18.60
N ALA A 120 -0.48 11.27 -17.37
CA ALA A 120 -1.07 9.97 -17.07
C ALA A 120 -2.11 10.09 -15.95
N HIS A 121 -3.19 9.32 -16.07
CA HIS A 121 -4.25 9.23 -15.08
C HIS A 121 -4.68 7.77 -14.94
N VAL A 122 -4.72 7.28 -13.70
CA VAL A 122 -5.12 5.91 -13.35
C VAL A 122 -6.23 5.96 -12.32
N ILE A 123 -7.20 5.07 -12.45
CA ILE A 123 -8.28 4.86 -11.49
C ILE A 123 -8.08 3.49 -10.84
N LEU A 124 -8.08 3.47 -9.50
CA LEU A 124 -7.89 2.27 -8.69
C LEU A 124 -9.14 2.04 -7.84
N ASP A 125 -9.67 0.83 -7.90
CA ASP A 125 -10.75 0.37 -7.02
C ASP A 125 -10.20 -0.52 -5.92
N ALA A 126 -10.80 -0.44 -4.73
CA ALA A 126 -10.56 -1.41 -3.67
C ALA A 126 -10.97 -2.79 -4.15
N PHE A 127 -10.10 -3.77 -3.91
CA PHE A 127 -10.42 -5.15 -4.16
C PHE A 127 -11.58 -5.59 -3.25
N GLN A 128 -12.64 -6.13 -3.85
CA GLN A 128 -13.71 -6.82 -3.13
C GLN A 128 -13.51 -8.33 -3.30
N PRO A 129 -13.28 -9.09 -2.21
CA PRO A 129 -13.20 -10.53 -2.29
C PRO A 129 -14.48 -11.09 -2.91
N ARG A 130 -14.35 -11.94 -3.93
CA ARG A 130 -15.48 -12.77 -4.37
C ARG A 130 -15.71 -13.84 -3.29
N ASP A 131 -16.98 -14.19 -3.03
CA ASP A 131 -17.41 -15.13 -1.97
C ASP A 131 -16.78 -16.53 -1.99
N THR A 132 -15.87 -16.81 -2.92
CA THR A 132 -15.07 -18.02 -2.99
C THR A 132 -13.78 -17.89 -2.18
N ILE A 133 -13.89 -17.80 -0.85
CA ILE A 133 -12.79 -18.22 0.04
C ILE A 133 -13.18 -19.61 0.52
N LEU A 134 -12.63 -20.65 -0.11
CA LEU A 134 -12.72 -22.00 0.44
C LEU A 134 -12.12 -21.95 1.85
N ALA A 135 -12.88 -22.41 2.84
CA ALA A 135 -12.39 -22.46 4.21
C ALA A 135 -11.03 -23.20 4.23
N PRO A 136 -9.99 -22.64 4.89
CA PRO A 136 -8.68 -23.25 4.90
C PRO A 136 -8.79 -24.68 5.43
N ARG A 137 -8.41 -25.65 4.60
CA ARG A 137 -8.43 -27.06 4.98
C ARG A 137 -7.38 -27.24 6.07
N LYS A 138 -7.80 -27.52 7.31
CA LYS A 138 -6.87 -27.85 8.41
C LYS A 138 -6.04 -29.07 7.98
N GLN A 139 -4.76 -28.84 7.69
CA GLN A 139 -3.80 -29.91 7.46
C GLN A 139 -3.09 -30.16 8.80
N PRO A 140 -3.03 -31.42 9.28
CA PRO A 140 -2.49 -31.73 10.59
C PRO A 140 -0.99 -31.44 10.70
N ASN A 141 -0.27 -31.39 9.57
CA ASN A 141 1.14 -31.01 9.52
C ASN A 141 1.37 -30.10 8.31
N GLN A 142 2.13 -29.03 8.52
CA GLN A 142 2.58 -28.11 7.48
C GLN A 142 4.10 -28.05 7.45
N ILE A 143 4.65 -28.06 6.24
CA ILE A 143 6.07 -27.85 6.01
C ILE A 143 6.27 -26.38 5.65
N LEU A 144 7.17 -25.71 6.35
CA LEU A 144 7.58 -24.34 6.05
C LEU A 144 8.98 -24.37 5.44
N PRO A 145 9.11 -24.49 4.11
CA PRO A 145 10.40 -24.41 3.46
C PRO A 145 10.90 -22.95 3.46
N LEU A 146 12.18 -22.75 3.68
CA LEU A 146 12.86 -21.47 3.56
C LEU A 146 14.12 -21.66 2.74
N SER A 147 14.46 -20.65 1.93
CA SER A 147 15.69 -20.65 1.17
C SER A 147 16.30 -19.24 1.11
N ALA A 148 17.62 -19.16 0.99
CA ALA A 148 18.36 -17.91 0.79
C ALA A 148 19.66 -18.15 0.01
N TRP A 149 20.26 -17.06 -0.50
CA TRP A 149 21.57 -17.09 -1.15
C TRP A 149 22.75 -17.23 -0.18
N GLY A 150 22.55 -16.91 1.11
CA GLY A 150 23.60 -16.94 2.11
C GLY A 150 23.08 -17.37 3.48
N ALA A 151 23.97 -17.92 4.30
CA ALA A 151 23.63 -18.42 5.63
C ALA A 151 23.02 -17.34 6.54
N ASN A 152 23.58 -16.13 6.55
CA ASN A 152 23.05 -15.02 7.36
C ASN A 152 21.65 -14.57 6.90
N ALA A 153 21.43 -14.53 5.58
CA ALA A 153 20.12 -14.19 5.03
C ALA A 153 19.06 -15.26 5.38
N LEU A 154 19.45 -16.54 5.45
CA LEU A 154 18.57 -17.61 5.90
C LEU A 154 18.19 -17.46 7.38
N ILE A 155 19.15 -17.10 8.24
CA ILE A 155 18.90 -16.84 9.67
C ILE A 155 17.93 -15.67 9.83
N ASN A 156 18.18 -14.54 9.16
CA ASN A 156 17.28 -13.37 9.21
C ASN A 156 15.86 -13.71 8.72
N LYS A 157 15.74 -14.55 7.68
CA LYS A 157 14.43 -15.02 7.19
C LYS A 157 13.70 -15.88 8.22
N ILE A 158 14.41 -16.73 8.97
CA ILE A 158 13.83 -17.56 10.04
C ILE A 158 13.28 -16.66 11.15
N GLU A 159 14.05 -15.65 11.58
CA GLU A 159 13.63 -14.69 12.62
C GLU A 159 12.42 -13.87 12.18
N GLN A 160 12.42 -13.38 10.93
CA GLN A 160 11.28 -12.64 10.35
C GLN A 160 10.02 -13.51 10.27
N LEU A 161 10.17 -14.78 9.84
CA LEU A 161 9.05 -15.72 9.79
C LEU A 161 8.48 -15.99 11.19
N GLN A 162 9.35 -16.20 12.17
CA GLN A 162 8.93 -16.45 13.55
C GLN A 162 8.15 -15.25 14.11
N SER A 163 8.66 -14.03 13.91
CA SER A 163 7.97 -12.80 14.33
C SER A 163 6.61 -12.64 13.64
N TYR A 164 6.55 -12.87 12.33
CA TYR A 164 5.33 -12.74 11.54
C TYR A 164 4.26 -13.75 11.97
N ILE A 165 4.61 -15.03 12.13
CA ILE A 165 3.66 -16.07 12.55
C ILE A 165 3.23 -15.88 14.00
N GLY A 166 4.12 -15.40 14.88
CA GLY A 166 3.75 -15.05 16.25
C GLY A 166 2.67 -13.96 16.32
N GLN A 167 2.66 -13.02 15.38
CA GLN A 167 1.62 -11.97 15.26
C GLN A 167 0.39 -12.43 14.46
N HIS A 168 0.57 -13.40 13.55
CA HIS A 168 -0.47 -13.86 12.62
C HIS A 168 -0.56 -15.40 12.54
N PRO A 169 -0.88 -16.11 13.63
CA PRO A 169 -0.85 -17.58 13.66
C PRO A 169 -1.83 -18.22 12.66
N HIS A 170 -2.98 -17.57 12.42
CA HIS A 170 -3.97 -17.99 11.43
C HIS A 170 -3.49 -17.97 9.97
N LYS A 171 -2.33 -17.35 9.66
CA LYS A 171 -1.74 -17.27 8.31
C LYS A 171 -0.75 -18.40 8.00
N LEU A 172 -0.49 -19.30 8.93
CA LEU A 172 0.50 -20.38 8.77
C LEU A 172 0.34 -21.17 7.46
N GLY A 173 -0.89 -21.56 7.13
CA GLY A 173 -1.17 -22.31 5.90
C GLY A 173 -0.89 -21.53 4.62
N ASP A 174 -1.24 -20.24 4.59
CA ASP A 174 -0.98 -19.36 3.45
C ASP A 174 0.52 -19.15 3.26
N VAL A 175 1.27 -19.03 4.37
CA VAL A 175 2.73 -18.88 4.36
C VAL A 175 3.40 -20.17 3.88
N ALA A 176 2.99 -21.33 4.40
CA ALA A 176 3.49 -22.64 3.96
C ALA A 176 3.26 -22.85 2.47
N PHE A 177 2.06 -22.56 1.98
CA PHE A 177 1.74 -22.63 0.55
C PHE A 177 2.62 -21.69 -0.28
N THR A 178 2.75 -20.43 0.15
CA THR A 178 3.53 -19.40 -0.56
C THR A 178 5.00 -19.77 -0.63
N PHE A 179 5.60 -20.23 0.47
CA PHE A 179 7.00 -20.61 0.49
C PHE A 179 7.28 -21.92 -0.26
N GLY A 180 6.34 -22.87 -0.24
CA GLY A 180 6.46 -24.11 -1.00
C GLY A 180 6.32 -23.91 -2.50
N SER A 181 5.36 -23.07 -2.93
CA SER A 181 4.88 -23.05 -4.32
C SER A 181 5.14 -21.74 -5.07
N ARG A 182 5.49 -20.64 -4.38
CA ARG A 182 5.54 -19.27 -4.94
C ARG A 182 6.88 -18.56 -4.67
N ARG A 183 7.92 -19.30 -4.31
CA ARG A 183 9.27 -18.79 -4.04
C ARG A 183 10.31 -19.70 -4.67
N ASP A 184 11.43 -19.11 -5.08
CA ASP A 184 12.58 -19.87 -5.58
C ASP A 184 13.24 -20.68 -4.46
N HIS A 185 13.78 -21.84 -4.82
CA HIS A 185 14.43 -22.76 -3.89
C HIS A 185 15.96 -22.68 -4.02
N LEU A 186 16.55 -21.72 -3.31
CA LEU A 186 17.97 -21.37 -3.34
C LEU A 186 18.87 -22.38 -2.59
N SER A 187 20.20 -22.16 -2.60
CA SER A 187 21.22 -23.10 -2.11
C SER A 187 21.27 -23.29 -0.58
N HIS A 188 21.06 -22.23 0.20
CA HIS A 188 20.92 -22.35 1.66
C HIS A 188 19.46 -22.59 2.00
N ARG A 189 19.15 -23.79 2.50
CA ARG A 189 17.77 -24.20 2.78
C ARG A 189 17.57 -24.49 4.26
N ALA A 190 16.39 -24.17 4.74
CA ALA A 190 15.90 -24.63 6.03
C ALA A 190 14.45 -25.10 5.89
N PHE A 191 14.01 -26.00 6.76
CA PHE A 191 12.60 -26.31 6.89
C PHE A 191 12.25 -26.62 8.33
N VAL A 192 10.98 -26.45 8.66
CA VAL A 192 10.38 -26.94 9.90
C VAL A 192 9.04 -27.59 9.56
N VAL A 193 8.69 -28.64 10.29
CA VAL A 193 7.37 -29.26 10.25
C VAL A 193 6.65 -28.84 11.52
N THR A 194 5.44 -28.30 11.39
CA THR A 194 4.64 -27.81 12.51
C THR A 194 3.19 -28.24 12.35
N ASP A 195 2.55 -28.54 13.48
CA ASP A 195 1.13 -28.87 13.62
C ASP A 195 0.27 -27.65 14.04
N GLY A 196 0.89 -26.47 14.24
CA GLY A 196 0.26 -25.18 14.62
C GLY A 196 0.91 -24.55 15.86
N ASP A 197 0.33 -23.56 16.54
CA ASP A 197 0.26 -22.11 16.21
C ASP A 197 1.60 -21.36 16.41
N THR A 198 2.69 -22.07 16.68
CA THR A 198 3.99 -21.45 17.00
C THR A 198 5.14 -22.14 16.27
N ILE A 199 6.15 -21.35 15.91
CA ILE A 199 7.36 -21.84 15.26
C ILE A 199 8.53 -21.55 16.19
N ASN A 200 9.31 -22.59 16.50
CA ASN A 200 10.59 -22.42 17.19
C ASN A 200 11.71 -22.30 16.15
N ALA A 201 12.48 -21.21 16.19
CA ALA A 201 13.62 -20.97 15.28
C ALA A 201 14.71 -22.06 15.36
N ASP A 202 14.85 -22.69 16.53
CA ASP A 202 15.81 -23.77 16.76
C ASP A 202 15.32 -25.12 16.20
N ALA A 203 14.02 -25.24 15.91
CA ALA A 203 13.45 -26.44 15.30
C ALA A 203 13.72 -26.52 13.78
N PHE A 204 14.27 -25.47 13.17
CA PHE A 204 14.61 -25.49 11.75
C PHE A 204 15.78 -26.43 11.47
N GLN A 205 15.53 -27.43 10.64
CA GLN A 205 16.58 -28.24 10.05
C GLN A 205 17.20 -27.45 8.90
N ARG A 206 18.52 -27.23 8.95
CA ARG A 206 19.25 -26.39 8.00
C ARG A 206 20.23 -27.23 7.19
N ARG A 207 20.32 -26.98 5.89
CA ARG A 207 21.30 -27.62 5.01
C ARG A 207 21.75 -26.64 3.93
N HIS A 208 23.06 -26.58 3.72
CA HIS A 208 23.63 -26.00 2.51
C HIS A 208 23.69 -27.09 1.45
N LEU A 209 23.02 -26.86 0.32
CA LEU A 209 23.19 -27.66 -0.88
C LEU A 209 24.13 -26.86 -1.80
N PRO A 210 25.37 -27.33 -2.05
CA PRO A 210 26.16 -26.76 -3.13
C PRO A 210 25.32 -26.85 -4.41
N GLU A 211 25.42 -25.84 -5.29
CA GLU A 211 24.69 -25.83 -6.56
C GLU A 211 25.01 -27.11 -7.35
N LEU A 212 24.14 -28.11 -7.23
CA LEU A 212 24.06 -29.19 -8.18
C LEU A 212 23.46 -28.56 -9.42
N GLN A 213 24.29 -28.44 -10.46
CA GLN A 213 24.00 -28.02 -11.84
C GLN A 213 22.56 -27.56 -12.05
N ALA A 214 22.41 -26.26 -12.30
CA ALA A 214 21.20 -25.65 -12.81
C ALA A 214 20.45 -26.64 -13.71
N SER A 215 19.31 -27.12 -13.22
CA SER A 215 18.34 -27.76 -14.09
C SER A 215 18.02 -26.72 -15.15
N GLU A 216 18.23 -27.11 -16.42
CA GLU A 216 18.01 -26.26 -17.58
C GLU A 216 16.73 -25.45 -17.41
N LEU A 217 16.88 -24.12 -17.40
CA LEU A 217 15.81 -23.21 -17.73
C LEU A 217 15.43 -23.47 -19.20
N VAL A 218 14.53 -24.44 -19.42
CA VAL A 218 13.81 -24.54 -20.69
C VAL A 218 12.79 -23.41 -20.68
N PHE A 219 13.15 -22.29 -21.30
CA PHE A 219 12.15 -21.34 -21.79
C PHE A 219 11.52 -21.95 -23.04
N ALA A 220 10.24 -22.27 -22.97
CA ALA A 220 9.37 -22.45 -24.12
C ALA A 220 8.36 -21.30 -24.16
#